data_AF-A0A348UP41-F1
#
_entry.id   AF-A0A348UP41-F1
#
_cell.length_a   1.000
_cell.length_b   1.000
_cell.length_c   1.000
_cell.angle_alpha   90.00
_cell.angle_beta   90.00
_cell.angle_gamma   90.00
#
_symmetry.space_group_name_H-M   'P 1'
#
loop_
_entity.id
_entity.type
_entity.pdbx_description
1 polymer ?
#
loop_
_entity_poly.entity_id
_entity_poly.type
_entity_poly.pdbx_seq_one_letter_code
_entity_poly.pdbx_strand_id
1 'polypeptide(L)' 'SEQRRTAWMTFESLGEALDPDHPDRTIEGWQAPVRAIVLARKPG' A
#
# COMPACT_ATOMS: atom_id res chain seq x y z
N SER A 1 -6.43 7.28 5.06
CA SER A 1 -5.80 6.04 4.57
C SER A 1 -5.13 5.30 5.73
N GLU A 2 -4.98 3.97 5.62
CA GLU A 2 -4.24 3.13 6.57
C GLU A 2 -2.77 3.58 6.67
N GLN A 3 -2.08 3.69 5.53
CA GLN A 3 -0.69 4.17 5.42
C GLN A 3 -0.66 5.65 4.98
N ARG A 4 -0.01 6.49 5.79
CA ARG A 4 0.13 7.93 5.57
C ARG A 4 1.25 8.53 6.43
N ARG A 5 1.66 9.74 6.09
CA ARG A 5 2.55 10.57 6.88
C ARG A 5 1.92 10.98 8.20
N THR A 6 2.75 11.17 9.21
CA THR A 6 2.34 11.68 10.53
C THR A 6 3.41 12.62 11.07
N ALA A 7 3.13 13.31 12.19
CA ALA A 7 4.14 14.12 12.88
C ALA A 7 5.39 13.31 13.30
N TRP A 8 5.25 12.00 13.45
CA TRP A 8 6.31 11.08 13.86
C TRP A 8 6.99 10.36 12.67
N MET A 9 6.30 10.28 11.53
CA MET A 9 6.79 9.64 10.30
C MET A 9 6.64 10.63 9.15
N THR A 10 7.68 11.43 8.98
CA THR A 10 7.65 12.67 8.17
C THR A 10 8.15 12.49 6.74
N PHE A 11 8.69 11.33 6.38
CA PHE A 11 9.14 10.98 5.03
C PHE A 11 7.96 10.63 4.12
N GLU A 12 8.24 10.41 2.83
CA GLU A 12 7.25 9.96 1.84
C GLU A 12 6.56 8.66 2.26
N SER A 13 5.28 8.51 1.88
CA SER A 13 4.43 7.39 2.26
C SER A 13 3.62 6.89 1.06
N LEU A 14 2.53 6.17 1.31
CA LEU A 14 1.72 5.56 0.24
C LEU A 14 1.22 6.59 -0.78
N GLY A 15 0.89 7.81 -0.35
CA GLY A 15 0.40 8.85 -1.27
C GLY A 15 1.41 9.19 -2.35
N GLU A 16 2.69 9.33 -1.98
CA GLU A 16 3.77 9.65 -2.91
C GLU A 16 4.19 8.47 -3.80
N ALA A 17 3.78 7.24 -3.47
CA ALA A 17 4.06 6.04 -4.26
C ALA A 17 2.94 5.67 -5.25
N LEU A 18 1.79 6.36 -5.21
CA LEU A 18 0.67 6.14 -6.12
C LEU A 18 0.70 7.15 -7.27
N ASP A 19 0.14 6.76 -8.42
CA ASP A 19 -0.09 7.66 -9.54
C ASP A 19 -1.11 8.75 -9.09
N PRO A 20 -0.78 10.05 -9.22
CA PRO A 20 -1.61 11.14 -8.73
C PRO A 20 -2.94 11.28 -9.48
N ASP A 21 -3.00 10.83 -10.74
CA ASP A 21 -4.20 10.85 -11.58
C ASP A 21 -4.95 9.51 -11.52
N HIS A 22 -4.23 8.42 -11.22
CA HIS A 22 -4.76 7.04 -11.18
C HIS A 22 -4.33 6.29 -9.90
N PRO A 23 -4.93 6.56 -8.72
CA PRO A 23 -4.47 6.00 -7.44
C PRO A 23 -4.70 4.49 -7.28
N ASP A 24 -5.35 3.82 -8.25
CA ASP A 24 -5.38 2.37 -8.38
C ASP A 24 -4.07 1.78 -8.94
N ARG A 25 -3.10 2.65 -9.28
CA ARG A 25 -1.78 2.29 -9.76
C ARG A 25 -0.66 2.92 -8.94
N THR A 26 0.50 2.26 -8.94
CA THR A 26 1.75 2.85 -8.44
C THR A 26 2.29 3.86 -9.45
N ILE A 27 3.23 4.71 -9.02
CA ILE A 27 3.87 5.69 -9.91
C ILE A 27 4.67 5.06 -11.06
N GLU A 28 5.06 3.79 -10.92
CA GLU A 28 5.67 2.97 -11.99
C GLU A 28 4.65 2.31 -12.93
N GLY A 29 3.35 2.50 -12.67
CA GLY A 29 2.24 2.01 -13.51
C GLY A 29 1.72 0.61 -13.17
N TRP A 30 2.15 -0.01 -12.07
CA TRP A 30 1.65 -1.31 -11.61
C TRP A 30 0.36 -1.17 -10.82
N GLN A 31 -0.36 -2.27 -10.58
CA GLN A 31 -1.50 -2.27 -9.66
C GLN A 31 -1.07 -1.77 -8.27
N ALA A 32 -1.87 -0.87 -7.66
CA ALA A 32 -1.63 -0.35 -6.32
C ALA A 32 -1.50 -1.48 -5.28
N PRO A 33 -0.80 -1.25 -4.15
CA PRO A 33 -0.55 -2.28 -3.15
C PRO A 33 -1.86 -2.90 -2.60
N VAL A 34 -1.99 -4.22 -2.72
CA VAL A 34 -3.08 -5.00 -2.12
C VAL A 34 -2.50 -5.97 -1.10
N ARG A 35 -3.08 -6.00 0.11
CA ARG A 35 -2.64 -6.87 1.21
C ARG A 35 -3.71 -7.93 1.44
N ALA A 36 -3.31 -9.20 1.45
CA ALA A 36 -4.17 -10.33 1.78
C ALA A 36 -3.68 -11.02 3.05
N ILE A 37 -4.60 -11.50 3.87
CA ILE A 37 -4.31 -12.34 5.03
C ILE A 37 -4.86 -13.73 4.72
N VAL A 38 -4.00 -14.74 4.78
CA VAL A 38 -4.36 -16.13 4.51
C VAL A 38 -4.14 -16.95 5.77
N LEU A 39 -5.17 -17.68 6.19
CA LEU A 39 -5.10 -18.63 7.29
C LEU A 39 -5.18 -20.05 6.73
N ALA A 40 -4.32 -20.92 7.23
CA ALA A 40 -4.33 -22.34 6.88
C ALA A 40 -4.18 -23.19 8.13
N ARG A 41 -4.71 -24.41 8.09
CA ARG A 41 -4.48 -25.43 9.12
C ARG A 41 -3.50 -26.44 8.57
N LYS A 42 -2.51 -26.83 9.39
CA LYS A 42 -1.63 -27.95 9.07
C LYS A 42 -2.48 -29.24 9.04
N PRO A 43 -2.42 -30.05 7.98
CA PRO A 43 -3.05 -31.37 7.97
C PRO A 43 -2.34 -32.30 8.98
N GLY A 44 -3.11 -33.00 9.81
CA GLY A 44 -2.64 -33.87 10.90
C GLY A 44 -3.28 -33.47 12.22
#